data_AF-A0A3C0PNS0-F1
#
_entry.id   AF-A0A3C0PNS0-F1
#
_cell.length_a   1.000
_cell.length_b   1.000
_cell.length_c   1.000
_cell.angle_alpha   90.00
_cell.angle_beta   90.00
_cell.angle_gamma   90.00
#
_symmetry.space_group_name_H-M   'P 1'
#
loop_
_entity.id
_entity.type
_entity.pdbx_description
1 polymer ?
#
loop_
_entity_poly.entity_id
_entity_poly.type
_entity_poly.pdbx_seq_one_letter_code
_entity_poly.pdbx_strand_id
1 'polypeptide(L)'
;LDLTIDGTDEFDGDLNLIKGGGGALLREKIVATASDKIIVIADNGKHVERLGRFPLPVEVLSFGLKSSQFLIRSLLESQNVDSRIIKTRMLDNVPFVTDEGNYILDLYLGQIGDVAALNLALNQIPGVVENGLFVGLCDMVIVGSPDGTVTEKTKGPNLKL
;
A
#
# COMPACT_ATOMS: atom_id res chain seq x y z
N LEU A 1 7.91 0.22 19.40
CA LEU A 1 7.20 1.51 19.57
C LEU A 1 5.83 1.19 20.13
N ASP A 2 5.29 1.95 21.06
CA ASP A 2 3.98 1.60 21.64
C ASP A 2 2.84 1.81 20.63
N LEU A 3 2.96 2.85 19.79
CA LEU A 3 1.93 3.28 18.87
C LEU A 3 2.51 3.97 17.64
N THR A 4 1.99 3.62 16.46
CA THR A 4 2.10 4.41 15.23
C THR A 4 0.76 5.02 14.87
N ILE A 5 0.77 6.30 14.51
CA ILE A 5 -0.37 7.02 13.92
C ILE A 5 0.04 7.50 12.54
N ASP A 6 -0.74 7.15 11.51
CA ASP A 6 -0.41 7.46 10.13
C ASP A 6 -1.67 7.65 9.26
N GLY A 7 -1.53 8.18 8.05
CA GLY A 7 -2.57 8.27 7.04
C GLY A 7 -2.63 7.07 6.10
N THR A 8 -3.61 7.06 5.20
CA THR A 8 -3.76 6.04 4.15
C THR A 8 -4.28 6.64 2.85
N ASP A 9 -3.95 5.98 1.73
CA ASP A 9 -4.50 6.31 0.42
C ASP A 9 -5.84 5.61 0.19
N GLU A 10 -5.97 4.35 0.63
CA GLU A 10 -7.23 3.58 0.66
C GLU A 10 -7.25 2.57 1.82
N PHE A 11 -8.44 2.28 2.34
CA PHE A 11 -8.65 1.16 3.24
C PHE A 11 -9.95 0.40 2.93
N ASP A 12 -9.96 -0.91 3.17
CA ASP A 12 -11.13 -1.78 2.99
C ASP A 12 -11.81 -2.18 4.31
N GLY A 13 -12.86 -3.00 4.22
CA GLY A 13 -13.61 -3.48 5.38
C GLY A 13 -12.81 -4.36 6.35
N ASP A 14 -11.72 -4.97 5.90
CA ASP A 14 -10.83 -5.82 6.71
C ASP A 14 -9.65 -5.03 7.30
N LEU A 15 -9.65 -3.70 7.10
CA LEU A 15 -8.57 -2.77 7.46
C LEU A 15 -7.24 -3.12 6.78
N ASN A 16 -7.28 -3.67 5.56
CA ASN A 16 -6.11 -3.64 4.69
C ASN A 16 -5.99 -2.24 4.10
N LEU A 17 -4.75 -1.78 3.90
CA LEU A 17 -4.49 -0.43 3.41
C LEU A 17 -3.69 -0.45 2.11
N ILE A 18 -3.95 0.54 1.26
CA ILE A 18 -2.96 1.07 0.32
C ILE A 18 -2.36 2.34 0.94
N LYS A 19 -1.03 2.39 0.96
CA LYS A 19 -0.22 3.54 1.38
C LYS A 19 0.88 3.80 0.36
N GLY A 20 1.59 4.91 0.53
CA GLY A 20 2.75 5.26 -0.29
C GLY A 20 2.50 6.27 -1.38
N GLY A 21 1.34 6.93 -1.43
CA GLY A 21 1.06 8.04 -2.35
C GLY A 21 2.10 9.16 -2.24
N GLY A 22 2.58 9.45 -1.02
CA GLY A 22 3.66 10.41 -0.76
C GLY A 22 5.08 9.87 -0.99
N GLY A 23 5.24 8.58 -1.28
CA GLY A 23 6.54 7.97 -1.58
C GLY A 23 7.39 7.51 -0.39
N ALA A 24 6.82 7.47 0.83
CA ALA A 24 7.51 7.06 2.06
C ALA A 24 7.18 5.63 2.53
N LEU A 25 6.55 4.80 1.68
CA LEU A 25 5.91 3.53 2.07
C LEU A 25 6.83 2.57 2.83
N LEU A 26 8.12 2.51 2.46
CA LEU A 26 9.07 1.60 3.09
C LEU A 26 9.32 1.98 4.55
N ARG A 27 9.62 3.26 4.80
CA ARG A 27 9.83 3.76 6.16
C ARG A 27 8.55 3.68 6.99
N GLU A 28 7.41 4.03 6.40
CA GLU A 28 6.09 3.86 7.02
C GLU A 28 5.86 2.41 7.46
N LYS A 29 6.14 1.43 6.58
CA LYS A 29 5.92 0.01 6.90
C LYS A 29 6.89 -0.52 7.95
N ILE A 30 8.14 -0.09 7.95
CA ILE A 30 9.13 -0.42 9.00
C ILE A 30 8.64 0.07 10.36
N VAL A 31 8.24 1.34 10.45
CA VAL A 31 7.77 1.96 11.70
C VAL A 31 6.48 1.30 12.20
N ALA A 32 5.53 1.07 11.29
CA ALA A 32 4.28 0.37 11.59
C ALA A 32 4.56 -1.04 12.16
N THR A 33 5.37 -1.84 11.46
CA THR A 33 5.68 -3.23 11.87
C THR A 33 6.46 -3.31 13.19
N ALA A 34 7.23 -2.27 13.52
CA ALA A 34 7.94 -2.16 14.81
C ALA A 34 7.06 -1.62 15.95
N SER A 35 5.75 -1.43 15.72
CA SER A 35 4.80 -0.89 16.69
C SER A 35 3.86 -1.94 17.26
N ASP A 36 3.53 -1.81 18.53
CA ASP A 36 2.55 -2.69 19.19
C ASP A 36 1.12 -2.42 18.73
N LYS A 37 0.84 -1.18 18.32
CA LYS A 37 -0.43 -0.74 17.76
C LYS A 37 -0.24 0.19 16.57
N ILE A 38 -1.14 0.08 15.59
CA ILE A 38 -1.20 0.96 14.42
C ILE A 38 -2.61 1.52 14.29
N ILE A 39 -2.71 2.85 14.40
CA ILE A 39 -3.94 3.60 14.20
C ILE A 39 -3.81 4.42 12.91
N VAL A 40 -4.78 4.31 12.03
CA VAL A 40 -4.85 5.09 10.80
C VAL A 40 -5.86 6.20 10.95
N ILE A 41 -5.52 7.40 10.47
CA ILE A 41 -6.43 8.53 10.37
C ILE A 41 -6.76 8.75 8.90
N ALA A 42 -8.05 8.79 8.56
CA ALA A 42 -8.52 8.93 7.18
C ALA A 42 -9.76 9.81 7.07
N ASP A 43 -10.01 10.35 5.88
CA ASP A 43 -11.30 10.91 5.52
C ASP A 43 -12.22 9.81 4.92
N ASN A 44 -13.53 10.08 4.88
CA ASN A 44 -14.52 9.11 4.40
C ASN A 44 -14.32 8.69 2.92
N GLY A 45 -13.64 9.51 2.10
CA GLY A 45 -13.34 9.20 0.72
C GLY A 45 -12.29 8.10 0.53
N LYS A 46 -11.57 7.73 1.59
CA LYS A 46 -10.51 6.70 1.58
C LYS A 46 -11.05 5.27 1.76
N HIS A 47 -12.29 5.12 2.23
CA HIS A 47 -12.92 3.81 2.35
C HIS A 47 -13.35 3.28 0.97
N VAL A 48 -13.01 2.03 0.67
CA VAL A 48 -13.40 1.34 -0.56
C VAL A 48 -13.91 -0.07 -0.24
N GLU A 49 -14.80 -0.59 -1.10
CA GLU A 49 -15.27 -1.98 -0.95
C GLU A 49 -14.13 -2.98 -1.21
N ARG A 50 -13.28 -2.68 -2.20
CA ARG A 50 -12.10 -3.45 -2.56
C ARG A 50 -10.97 -2.49 -2.91
N LEU A 51 -9.77 -2.79 -2.43
CA LEU A 51 -8.56 -2.00 -2.71
C LEU A 51 -8.22 -2.01 -4.20
N GLY A 52 -7.60 -0.93 -4.68
CA GLY A 52 -6.98 -0.87 -6.02
C GLY A 52 -7.45 0.29 -6.88
N ARG A 53 -8.37 1.13 -6.39
CA ARG A 53 -8.78 2.36 -7.08
C ARG A 53 -7.64 3.39 -7.02
N PHE A 54 -6.92 3.47 -5.90
CA PHE A 54 -5.65 4.19 -5.83
C PHE A 54 -4.53 3.31 -6.43
N PRO A 55 -3.62 3.86 -7.25
CA PRO A 55 -2.53 3.08 -7.81
C PRO A 55 -1.64 2.50 -6.71
N LEU A 56 -1.43 1.19 -6.73
CA LEU A 56 -0.59 0.53 -5.73
C LEU A 56 0.89 0.92 -5.96
N PRO A 57 1.53 1.62 -5.02
CA PRO A 57 2.94 1.96 -5.13
C PRO A 57 3.81 0.71 -4.83
N VAL A 58 4.81 0.44 -5.66
CA VAL A 58 5.82 -0.60 -5.43
C VAL A 58 7.20 0.02 -5.49
N GLU A 59 7.91 0.03 -4.37
CA GLU A 59 9.29 0.51 -4.30
C GLU A 59 10.24 -0.55 -4.85
N VAL A 60 11.11 -0.15 -5.77
CA VAL A 60 12.02 -1.03 -6.49
C VAL A 60 13.42 -0.44 -6.58
N LEU A 61 14.43 -1.30 -6.60
CA LEU A 61 15.81 -0.89 -6.83
C LEU A 61 15.97 -0.16 -8.17
N SER A 62 16.90 0.78 -8.21
CA SER A 62 17.32 1.42 -9.46
C SER A 62 18.01 0.43 -10.40
N PHE A 63 18.83 -0.45 -9.85
CA PHE A 63 19.44 -1.55 -10.59
C PHE A 63 18.36 -2.54 -11.05
N GLY A 64 18.30 -2.78 -12.35
CA GLY A 64 17.35 -3.74 -12.92
C GLY A 64 15.90 -3.23 -12.97
N LEU A 65 15.63 -1.93 -12.86
CA LEU A 65 14.28 -1.34 -12.90
C LEU A 65 13.37 -1.93 -14.01
N LYS A 66 13.89 -2.03 -15.25
CA LYS A 66 13.13 -2.61 -16.37
C LYS A 66 12.83 -4.10 -16.18
N SER A 67 13.75 -4.84 -15.57
CA SER A 67 13.57 -6.26 -15.24
C SER A 67 12.55 -6.42 -14.11
N SER A 68 12.62 -5.62 -13.04
CA SER A 68 11.61 -5.60 -11.98
C SER A 68 10.23 -5.29 -12.55
N GLN A 69 10.13 -4.27 -13.41
CA GLN A 69 8.88 -3.91 -14.08
C GLN A 69 8.33 -5.05 -14.96
N PHE A 70 9.21 -5.76 -15.69
CA PHE A 70 8.83 -6.93 -16.49
C PHE A 70 8.29 -8.06 -15.61
N LEU A 71 8.99 -8.42 -14.53
CA LEU A 71 8.58 -9.49 -13.61
C LEU A 71 7.26 -9.16 -12.91
N ILE A 72 7.06 -7.91 -12.49
CA ILE A 72 5.78 -7.45 -11.93
C ILE A 72 4.67 -7.59 -12.98
N ARG A 73 4.92 -7.20 -14.23
CA ARG A 73 3.92 -7.37 -15.31
C ARG A 73 3.55 -8.84 -15.48
N SER A 74 4.53 -9.73 -15.55
CA SER A 74 4.29 -11.18 -15.67
C SER A 74 3.55 -11.76 -14.46
N LEU A 75 3.86 -11.32 -13.24
CA LEU A 75 3.09 -11.71 -12.04
C LEU A 75 1.61 -11.34 -12.23
N LEU A 76 1.33 -10.09 -12.60
CA LEU A 76 -0.03 -9.57 -12.72
C LEU A 76 -0.89 -10.30 -13.77
N GLU A 77 -0.31 -10.97 -14.76
CA GLU A 77 -1.04 -11.80 -15.74
C GLU A 77 -1.86 -12.92 -15.06
N SER A 78 -1.34 -13.45 -13.96
CA SER A 78 -1.98 -14.51 -13.15
C SER A 78 -2.88 -13.98 -12.02
N GLN A 79 -2.88 -12.66 -11.79
CA GLN A 79 -3.61 -12.05 -10.69
C GLN A 79 -5.00 -11.58 -11.14
N ASN A 80 -5.96 -11.67 -10.22
CA ASN A 80 -7.31 -11.16 -10.41
C ASN A 80 -7.35 -9.64 -10.16
N VAL A 81 -7.03 -8.87 -11.20
CA VAL A 81 -7.02 -7.39 -11.22
C VAL A 81 -7.73 -6.88 -12.47
N ASP A 82 -8.34 -5.70 -12.38
CA ASP A 82 -9.12 -5.11 -13.48
C ASP A 82 -8.22 -4.47 -14.55
N SER A 83 -7.05 -3.99 -14.16
CA SER A 83 -6.06 -3.33 -15.02
C SER A 83 -4.64 -3.76 -14.64
N ARG A 84 -3.71 -3.65 -15.58
CA ARG A 84 -2.28 -4.04 -15.42
C ARG A 84 -1.32 -2.95 -15.91
N ILE A 85 -1.75 -1.69 -15.85
CA ILE A 85 -0.93 -0.55 -16.25
C ILE A 85 0.10 -0.28 -15.16
N ILE A 86 1.37 -0.18 -15.55
CA ILE A 86 2.49 0.13 -14.64
C ILE A 86 3.18 1.39 -15.15
N LYS A 87 3.35 2.39 -14.29
CA LYS A 87 4.10 3.62 -14.61
C LYS A 87 5.21 3.85 -13.59
N THR A 88 6.36 4.34 -14.04
CA THR A 88 7.35 4.91 -13.11
C THR A 88 6.78 6.20 -12.54
N ARG A 89 6.88 6.38 -11.22
CA ARG A 89 6.49 7.62 -10.57
C ARG A 89 7.42 8.75 -10.99
N MET A 90 6.85 9.91 -11.28
CA MET A 90 7.59 11.08 -11.75
C MET A 90 7.33 12.26 -10.80
N LEU A 91 8.36 13.08 -10.59
CA LEU A 91 8.27 14.42 -9.98
C LEU A 91 8.98 15.39 -10.92
N ASP A 92 8.32 16.46 -11.35
CA ASP A 92 8.90 17.45 -12.28
C ASP A 92 9.57 16.85 -13.54
N ASN A 93 8.92 15.83 -14.13
CA ASN A 93 9.38 15.08 -15.31
C ASN A 93 10.68 14.27 -15.13
N VAL A 94 11.17 14.09 -13.90
CA VAL A 94 12.23 13.12 -13.57
C VAL A 94 11.69 11.98 -12.72
N PRO A 95 12.27 10.76 -12.78
CA PRO A 95 11.86 9.67 -11.91
C PRO A 95 11.95 10.09 -10.44
N PHE A 96 10.86 9.89 -9.70
CA PHE A 96 10.83 10.15 -8.26
C PHE A 96 11.78 9.18 -7.54
N VAL A 97 12.62 9.73 -6.66
CA VAL A 97 13.57 8.97 -5.84
C VAL A 97 13.09 8.98 -4.40
N THR A 98 12.94 7.79 -3.80
CA THR A 98 12.54 7.66 -2.39
C THR A 98 13.66 8.10 -1.45
N ASP A 99 13.36 8.24 -0.16
CA ASP A 99 14.38 8.53 0.84
C ASP A 99 15.51 7.48 0.92
N GLU A 100 15.24 6.24 0.51
CA GLU A 100 16.22 5.14 0.46
C GLU A 100 16.92 5.04 -0.91
N GLY A 101 16.73 6.01 -1.80
CA GLY A 101 17.40 6.06 -3.10
C GLY A 101 16.81 5.13 -4.16
N ASN A 102 15.60 4.61 -3.92
CA ASN A 102 14.90 3.69 -4.83
C ASN A 102 13.93 4.44 -5.74
N TYR A 103 13.32 3.71 -6.68
CA TYR A 103 12.23 4.21 -7.52
C TYR A 103 10.90 3.62 -7.09
N ILE A 104 9.80 4.24 -7.54
CA ILE A 104 8.45 3.70 -7.37
C ILE A 104 7.84 3.38 -8.73
N LEU A 105 7.26 2.19 -8.83
CA LEU A 105 6.34 1.80 -9.88
C LEU A 105 4.90 1.89 -9.35
N ASP A 106 4.08 2.71 -10.00
CA ASP A 106 2.65 2.85 -9.74
C ASP A 106 1.86 1.84 -10.57
N LEU A 107 1.21 0.91 -9.88
CA LEU A 107 0.39 -0.14 -10.47
C LEU A 107 -1.07 0.30 -10.45
N TYR A 108 -1.62 0.64 -11.61
CA TYR A 108 -3.03 1.00 -11.78
C TYR A 108 -3.83 -0.29 -11.99
N LEU A 109 -4.33 -0.86 -10.89
CA LEU A 109 -4.96 -2.18 -10.88
C LEU A 109 -6.49 -2.12 -10.98
N GLY A 110 -7.11 -0.99 -10.64
CA GLY A 110 -8.57 -0.81 -10.60
C GLY A 110 -9.20 -1.49 -9.39
N GLN A 111 -8.92 -2.79 -9.24
CA GLN A 111 -9.32 -3.60 -8.10
C GLN A 111 -8.29 -4.71 -7.88
N ILE A 112 -8.14 -5.14 -6.63
CA ILE A 112 -7.28 -6.25 -6.23
C ILE A 112 -8.18 -7.36 -5.68
N GLY A 113 -8.17 -8.54 -6.33
CA GLY A 113 -8.98 -9.67 -5.92
C GLY A 113 -8.50 -10.33 -4.63
N ASP A 114 -7.20 -10.63 -4.53
CA ASP A 114 -6.57 -11.20 -3.33
C ASP A 114 -5.40 -10.31 -2.91
N VAL A 115 -5.67 -9.46 -1.91
CA VAL A 115 -4.73 -8.47 -1.40
C VAL A 115 -3.53 -9.14 -0.71
N ALA A 116 -3.78 -10.19 0.07
CA ALA A 116 -2.74 -10.88 0.81
C ALA A 116 -1.81 -11.66 -0.13
N ALA A 117 -2.36 -12.37 -1.11
CA ALA A 117 -1.58 -13.10 -2.11
C ALA A 117 -0.76 -12.15 -2.98
N LEU A 118 -1.33 -11.03 -3.43
CA LEU A 118 -0.60 -10.04 -4.23
C LEU A 118 0.57 -9.43 -3.44
N ASN A 119 0.35 -9.05 -2.17
CA ASN A 119 1.39 -8.51 -1.29
C ASN A 119 2.57 -9.49 -1.16
N LEU A 120 2.28 -10.76 -0.85
CA LEU A 120 3.31 -11.79 -0.72
C LEU A 120 4.05 -12.03 -2.03
N ALA A 121 3.33 -12.12 -3.15
CA ALA A 121 3.91 -12.41 -4.45
C ALA A 121 4.82 -11.26 -4.95
N LEU A 122 4.44 -10.00 -4.72
CA LEU A 122 5.28 -8.84 -5.05
C LEU A 122 6.60 -8.88 -4.29
N ASN A 123 6.57 -9.20 -2.99
CA ASN A 123 7.77 -9.25 -2.16
C ASN A 123 8.70 -10.45 -2.46
N GLN A 124 8.28 -11.39 -3.32
CA GLN A 124 9.15 -12.46 -3.84
C GLN A 124 9.92 -12.06 -5.10
N ILE A 125 9.62 -10.92 -5.72
CA ILE A 125 10.27 -10.51 -6.97
C ILE A 125 11.64 -9.87 -6.66
N PRO A 126 12.75 -10.39 -7.22
CA PRO A 126 14.04 -9.73 -7.10
C PRO A 126 14.00 -8.30 -7.63
N GLY A 127 14.46 -7.36 -6.81
CA GLY A 127 14.47 -5.93 -7.13
C GLY A 127 13.23 -5.18 -6.65
N VAL A 128 12.18 -5.86 -6.16
CA VAL A 128 11.15 -5.24 -5.31
C VAL A 128 11.74 -5.09 -3.91
N VAL A 129 11.65 -3.88 -3.37
CA VAL A 129 12.08 -3.56 -2.00
C VAL A 129 10.91 -3.72 -1.04
N GLU A 130 9.78 -3.10 -1.38
CA GLU A 130 8.52 -3.22 -0.63
C GLU A 130 7.35 -2.69 -1.48
N ASN A 131 6.11 -2.91 -1.05
CA ASN A 131 4.92 -2.41 -1.73
C ASN A 131 3.94 -1.70 -0.78
N GLY A 132 2.98 -0.95 -1.34
CA GLY A 132 2.04 -0.14 -0.58
C GLY A 132 0.93 -0.89 0.15
N LEU A 133 0.88 -2.24 0.10
CA LEU A 133 -0.14 -3.02 0.80
C LEU A 133 0.25 -3.25 2.26
N PHE A 134 -0.55 -2.72 3.19
CA PHE A 134 -0.38 -2.93 4.63
C PHE A 134 -1.45 -3.93 5.09
N VAL A 135 -1.19 -5.20 4.81
CA VAL A 135 -2.11 -6.31 5.06
C VAL A 135 -1.96 -6.79 6.50
N GLY A 136 -3.07 -6.88 7.23
CA GLY A 136 -3.05 -7.40 8.61
C GLY A 136 -2.42 -6.47 9.66
N LEU A 137 -1.83 -5.35 9.28
CA LEU A 137 -1.10 -4.45 10.19
C LEU A 137 -2.00 -3.48 10.97
N CYS A 138 -3.03 -2.91 10.34
CA CYS A 138 -3.86 -1.88 10.97
C CYS A 138 -4.77 -2.47 12.07
N ASP A 139 -4.78 -1.86 13.27
CA ASP A 139 -5.68 -2.24 14.36
C ASP A 139 -6.99 -1.44 14.33
N MET A 140 -6.90 -0.16 13.98
CA MET A 140 -8.00 0.79 14.01
C MET A 140 -7.85 1.85 12.91
N VAL A 141 -8.98 2.23 12.30
CA VAL A 141 -9.10 3.41 11.45
C VAL A 141 -10.05 4.41 12.11
N ILE A 142 -9.59 5.64 12.30
CA ILE A 142 -10.38 6.78 12.74
C ILE A 142 -10.76 7.59 11.49
N VAL A 143 -12.06 7.67 11.20
CA VAL A 143 -12.58 8.32 9.99
C VAL A 143 -13.23 9.65 10.37
N GLY A 144 -12.66 10.75 9.85
CA GLY A 144 -13.22 12.08 9.97
C GLY A 144 -14.18 12.41 8.82
N SER A 145 -15.31 13.03 9.14
CA SER A 145 -16.32 13.50 8.19
C SER A 145 -16.29 15.03 8.05
N PRO A 146 -16.71 15.59 6.90
CA PRO A 146 -16.76 17.05 6.70
C PRO A 146 -17.67 17.81 7.67
N ASP A 147 -18.66 17.15 8.27
CA ASP A 147 -19.57 17.71 9.27
C ASP A 147 -18.99 17.73 10.70
N GLY A 148 -17.74 17.29 10.86
CA GLY A 148 -17.05 17.21 12.14
C GLY A 148 -17.31 15.92 12.93
N THR A 149 -18.12 14.99 12.40
CA THR A 149 -18.30 13.67 13.02
C THR A 149 -17.06 12.79 12.83
N VAL A 150 -16.83 11.91 13.80
CA VAL A 150 -15.74 10.94 13.79
C VAL A 150 -16.31 9.56 14.04
N THR A 151 -15.88 8.58 13.25
CA THR A 151 -16.23 7.17 13.45
C THR A 151 -14.98 6.33 13.61
N GLU A 152 -15.08 5.27 14.40
CA GLU A 152 -13.99 4.33 14.64
C GLU A 152 -14.33 2.99 14.01
N LYS A 153 -13.37 2.42 13.27
CA LYS A 153 -13.42 1.06 12.77
C LYS A 153 -12.28 0.29 13.39
N THR A 154 -12.57 -0.83 14.04
CA THR A 154 -11.56 -1.72 14.62
C THR A 154 -11.68 -3.09 13.97
N LYS A 155 -10.57 -3.81 13.89
CA LYS A 155 -10.68 -5.26 13.64
C LYS A 155 -11.51 -5.86 14.77
N GLY A 156 -12.47 -6.72 14.43
CA GLY A 156 -13.09 -7.61 15.42
C GLY A 156 -12.00 -8.40 16.17
N PRO A 157 -12.31 -9.00 17.33
CA PRO A 157 -11.31 -9.70 18.13
C PRO A 157 -10.66 -10.81 17.29
N ASN A 158 -9.44 -10.57 16.79
CA ASN A 158 -8.65 -11.58 16.08
C ASN A 158 -7.65 -12.19 17.06
N LEU A 159 -7.73 -13.51 17.22
CA LEU A 159 -6.68 -14.32 17.82
C LEU A 159 -5.39 -14.06 17.03
N LYS A 160 -4.40 -13.45 17.68
CA LYS A 160 -3.03 -13.42 17.18
C LYS A 160 -2.60 -14.88 16.95
N LEU A 161 -2.28 -15.22 15.70
CA LEU A 161 -1.57 -16.46 15.36
C LEU A 161 -0.13 -16.38 15.85
#